data_AF-A0A6C8G6T6-F1
#
_entry.id   AF-A0A6C8G6T6-F1
#
_cell.length_a   1.000
_cell.length_b   1.000
_cell.length_c   1.000
_cell.angle_alpha   90.00
_cell.angle_beta   90.00
_cell.angle_gamma   90.00
#
_symmetry.space_group_name_H-M   'P 1'
#
loop_
_entity.id
_entity.type
_entity.pdbx_description
1 polymer ?
#
loop_
_entity_poly.entity_id
_entity_poly.type
_entity_poly.pdbx_seq_one_letter_code
_entity_poly.pdbx_strand_id
1 'polypeptide(L)' 'MAAFKLRKSSFLASDIENYFDPSYEMVGNYIKLNTIDDLIIYLGENKLSIDDFVDSSQVDDYPL' A
#
# COMPACT_ATOMS: atom_id res chain seq x y z
N MET A 1 -11.14 -6.04 -18.19
CA MET A 1 -10.83 -6.72 -16.91
C MET A 1 -9.92 -5.81 -16.12
N ALA A 2 -10.28 -5.48 -14.87
CA ALA A 2 -9.42 -4.71 -13.98
C ALA A 2 -8.33 -5.63 -13.43
N ALA A 3 -7.07 -5.21 -13.51
CA ALA A 3 -5.95 -5.91 -12.91
C ALA A 3 -5.23 -4.95 -11.96
N PHE A 4 -4.85 -5.45 -10.79
CA PHE A 4 -4.24 -4.66 -9.73
C PHE A 4 -2.77 -5.06 -9.59
N LYS A 5 -1.93 -4.06 -9.35
CA LYS A 5 -0.51 -4.24 -9.04
C LYS A 5 -0.27 -3.70 -7.64
N LEU A 6 0.11 -4.58 -6.72
CA LEU A 6 0.30 -4.25 -5.31
C LEU A 6 1.74 -4.49 -4.89
N ARG A 7 2.20 -3.73 -3.89
CA ARG A 7 3.49 -3.92 -3.23
C ARG A 7 3.34 -3.53 -1.77
N LYS A 8 3.73 -4.44 -0.88
CA LYS A 8 3.80 -4.14 0.55
C LYS A 8 5.19 -3.62 0.87
N SER A 9 5.25 -2.45 1.49
CA SER A 9 6.47 -1.83 2.00
C SER A 9 6.28 -1.59 3.49
N SER A 10 7.35 -1.81 4.26
CA SER A 10 7.37 -1.53 5.69
C SER A 10 8.44 -0.49 5.97
N PHE A 11 8.10 0.53 6.75
CA PHE A 11 9.01 1.60 7.14
C PHE A 11 9.03 1.73 8.66
N LEU A 12 10.12 2.26 9.21
CA LEU A 12 10.15 2.59 10.64
C LEU A 12 9.32 3.85 10.87
N ALA A 13 8.48 3.83 11.89
CA ALA A 13 7.69 5.01 12.27
C ALA A 13 8.59 6.21 12.58
N SER A 14 9.77 5.98 13.18
CA SER A 14 10.77 7.01 13.43
C SER A 14 11.28 7.69 12.17
N ASP A 15 11.37 6.97 11.04
CA ASP A 15 11.83 7.57 9.79
C ASP A 15 10.79 8.59 9.31
N ILE A 16 9.50 8.26 9.41
CA ILE A 16 8.39 9.15 9.08
C ILE A 16 8.35 10.35 10.04
N GLU A 17 8.40 10.09 11.36
CA GLU A 17 8.30 11.13 12.39
C GLU A 17 9.46 12.15 12.34
N ASN A 18 10.65 11.71 11.93
CA ASN A 18 11.84 12.55 11.84
C ASN A 18 12.11 13.06 10.42
N TYR A 19 11.19 12.82 9.47
CA TYR A 19 11.34 13.20 8.05
C TYR A 19 12.64 12.66 7.41
N PHE A 20 13.07 11.47 7.83
CA PHE A 20 14.16 10.77 7.18
C PHE A 20 13.67 10.07 5.92
N ASP A 21 14.58 9.90 4.95
CA ASP A 21 14.29 9.08 3.79
C ASP A 21 13.95 7.65 4.25
N PRO A 22 12.77 7.12 3.89
CA PRO A 22 12.38 5.78 4.31
C PRO A 22 13.38 4.76 3.79
N SER A 23 13.83 3.83 4.65
CA SER A 23 14.67 2.74 4.18
C SER A 23 13.91 1.85 3.21
N TYR A 24 14.35 1.84 1.95
CA TYR A 24 13.77 0.98 0.91
C TYR A 24 14.25 -0.47 0.96
N GLU A 25 15.05 -0.85 1.96
CA GLU A 25 15.51 -2.24 2.15
C GLU A 25 14.36 -3.20 2.47
N MET A 26 13.28 -2.70 3.07
CA MET A 26 12.09 -3.49 3.43
C MET A 26 10.93 -3.34 2.43
N VAL A 27 11.26 -3.05 1.17
CA VAL A 27 10.30 -3.02 0.07
C VAL A 27 10.10 -4.42 -0.49
N GLY A 28 8.87 -4.93 -0.37
CA GLY A 28 8.50 -6.22 -0.93
C GLY A 28 8.45 -6.23 -2.45
N ASN A 29 8.26 -7.42 -3.02
CA ASN A 29 8.06 -7.58 -4.46
C ASN A 29 6.65 -7.16 -4.88
N TYR A 30 6.53 -6.76 -6.16
CA TYR A 30 5.21 -6.55 -6.75
C TYR A 30 4.48 -7.88 -6.92
N ILE A 31 3.19 -7.86 -6.60
CA ILE A 31 2.25 -8.92 -6.92
C ILE A 31 1.20 -8.40 -7.90
N LYS A 32 0.63 -9.31 -8.67
CA LYS A 32 -0.42 -9.02 -9.63
C LYS A 32 -1.68 -9.77 -9.24
N LEU A 33 -2.79 -9.04 -9.13
CA LEU A 33 -4.12 -9.58 -8.91
C LEU A 33 -4.96 -9.32 -10.16
N ASN A 34 -5.74 -10.31 -10.60
CA ASN A 34 -6.40 -10.25 -11.91
C ASN A 34 -7.89 -9.88 -11.81
N THR A 35 -8.43 -9.83 -10.61
CA THR A 35 -9.84 -9.53 -10.34
C THR A 35 -10.00 -8.65 -9.10
N ILE A 36 -11.19 -8.07 -8.95
CA ILE A 36 -11.57 -7.35 -7.72
C ILE A 36 -11.68 -8.32 -6.54
N ASP A 37 -12.17 -9.54 -6.76
CA ASP A 37 -12.28 -10.55 -5.72
C ASP A 37 -10.90 -10.93 -5.15
N ASP A 38 -9.89 -11.09 -6.02
CA ASP A 38 -8.50 -11.32 -5.59
C ASP A 38 -7.99 -10.19 -4.69
N LEU A 39 -8.35 -8.94 -4.99
CA LEU A 39 -7.99 -7.77 -4.18
C LEU A 39 -8.69 -7.82 -2.82
N ILE A 40 -10.00 -8.08 -2.78
CA ILE A 40 -10.76 -8.14 -1.52
C ILE A 40 -10.22 -9.24 -0.61
N ILE A 41 -9.88 -10.42 -1.16
CA ILE A 41 -9.26 -11.51 -0.41
C ILE A 41 -7.90 -11.07 0.17
N TYR A 42 -7.03 -10.49 -0.66
CA TYR A 42 -5.71 -10.04 -0.23
C TYR A 42 -5.78 -8.99 0.89
N LEU A 43 -6.71 -8.03 0.77
CA LEU A 43 -6.92 -7.02 1.80
C LEU A 43 -7.43 -7.66 3.10
N GLY A 44 -8.40 -8.58 3.03
CA GLY A 44 -8.93 -9.30 4.18
C GLY A 44 -7.86 -10.10 4.94
N GLU A 45 -6.96 -10.80 4.23
CA GLU A 45 -5.82 -11.50 4.83
C GLU A 45 -4.86 -10.57 5.58
N ASN A 46 -4.77 -9.31 5.15
CA ASN A 46 -3.96 -8.27 5.79
C ASN A 46 -4.75 -7.43 6.80
N LYS A 47 -6.00 -7.79 7.12
CA LYS A 47 -6.90 -7.06 8.02
C LYS A 47 -7.19 -5.62 7.55
N LEU A 48 -7.35 -5.44 6.25
CA LEU A 48 -7.68 -4.17 5.61
C LEU A 48 -9.00 -4.29 4.84
N SER A 49 -9.73 -3.18 4.74
CA SER A 49 -10.87 -2.95 3.84
C SER A 49 -10.47 -1.96 2.74
N ILE A 50 -11.21 -1.95 1.64
CA ILE A 50 -11.04 -0.91 0.60
C ILE A 50 -11.34 0.49 1.16
N ASP A 51 -12.23 0.58 2.15
CA ASP A 51 -12.62 1.84 2.80
C ASP A 51 -11.51 2.42 3.70
N ASP A 52 -10.46 1.64 3.99
CA ASP A 52 -9.29 2.12 4.74
C ASP A 52 -8.31 2.92 3.85
N PHE A 53 -8.57 2.96 2.53
CA PHE A 53 -7.72 3.66 1.56
C PHE A 53 -8.35 4.99 1.13
N VAL A 54 -7.51 6.00 0.98
CA VAL A 54 -7.92 7.32 0.47
C VAL A 54 -7.59 7.38 -1.02
N ASP A 55 -8.47 8.02 -1.79
CA ASP A 55 -8.19 8.36 -3.18
C ASP A 55 -7.05 9.38 -3.25
N SER A 56 -5.89 8.95 -3.74
CA SER A 56 -4.70 9.80 -3.83
C SER A 56 -4.86 10.96 -4.81
N SER A 57 -5.86 10.96 -5.70
CA SER A 57 -6.19 12.14 -6.51
C SER A 57 -6.78 13.28 -5.68
N GLN A 58 -7.23 12.99 -4.46
CA GLN A 58 -7.84 13.93 -3.52
C GLN A 58 -6.87 14.37 -2.41
N VAL A 59 -5.60 13.92 -2.46
CA VAL A 59 -4.58 14.25 -1.47
C VAL A 59 -3.38 14.86 -2.20
N ASP A 60 -3.16 16.17 -2.01
CA ASP A 60 -2.04 16.89 -2.63
C ASP A 60 -0.68 16.42 -2.10
N ASP A 61 -0.64 16.00 -0.83
CA ASP A 61 0.54 15.44 -0.20
C ASP A 61 0.50 13.91 -0.27
N TYR A 62 1.51 13.33 -0.90
CA TYR A 62 1.76 11.89 -0.80
C TYR A 62 1.94 11.55 0.69
N PRO A 63 1.16 10.63 1.27
CA PRO A 63 1.52 10.11 2.57
C PRO A 63 2.79 9.30 2.34
N LEU A 64 3.92 9.87 2.80
CA LEU A 64 5.25 9.26 2.80
C LEU A 64 5.20 7.78 3.22
#